data_AF-A0A6I0EEP2-F1
#
_entry.id   AF-A0A6I0EEP2-F1
#
_cell.length_a   1.000
_cell.length_b   1.000
_cell.length_c   1.000
_cell.angle_alpha   90.00
_cell.angle_beta   90.00
_cell.angle_gamma   90.00
#
_symmetry.space_group_name_H-M   'P 1'
#
loop_
_entity.id
_entity.type
_entity.pdbx_description
1 polymer ?
#
loop_
_entity_poly.entity_id
_entity_poly.type
_entity_poly.pdbx_seq_one_letter_code
_entity_poly.pdbx_strand_id
1 'polypeptide(L)'
;MLFSALLLVFLFAVTFFQAMHGFYSALIMLVLTLCSAAIAVGTFEWVAANWAVKLWPEYAHALALAGTFALPLAVLRALFDQIVRRGILLPVWLERAGGGVCGLITGLICTGMLGLSITSLPWDRGSFLTFARVDFQEPDIASEEQVEEPEPQDPEITHNLLFMPDRFAIATGAYLADHVFGAPPAAFRDTHPDVVEAMAWNNAVPMEMQRYAPEGSISLVEGGPRKVDYVYFCTFEGRISENDPPVGPESGKEFWAYRIEILPEARRQYSFDAFTPRQIRLVGRTRPSGPLEQFYPIAIEAPDGSGKHMHTMIFRHGNWPVVDMSFLPKEGSNNQVEVVYELPQGFRPEYIEYKLGARAEIPSGDADVTGGPGQSAGVSPSEASGGNSTITADSGGGTGRPGSSTGVTSEDATVPSVDRGGRVRGVTTRVGRSGFTDGMPVTLKKYSTLKDTQIRGEVVEQGHLVAYADEQEQGGSAPVSYFKVPDEMRLLQLNVMNLKAGSLFGKAMQQAVVTVQNYTVMDDKGERYQLCGKIAAAIVGDREVIEVQYFPEQVGSIGGVGPFSVIKERDLNKDETLILLFLVKPGVKIVEFSTGGQANRADDLKGEDLISPE
;
A
#
# COMPACT_ATOMS: atom_id res chain seq x y z
N MET A 1 28.79 6.60 20.22
CA MET A 1 28.16 7.23 21.43
C MET A 1 27.99 8.74 21.35
N LEU A 2 28.87 9.48 20.67
CA LEU A 2 28.81 10.94 20.62
C LEU A 2 27.47 11.49 20.08
N PHE A 3 26.93 10.86 19.04
CA PHE A 3 25.63 11.23 18.47
C PHE A 3 24.48 11.14 19.49
N SER A 4 24.40 10.05 20.26
CA SER A 4 23.38 9.86 21.28
C SER A 4 23.47 10.92 22.38
N ALA A 5 24.69 11.33 22.76
CA ALA A 5 24.90 12.42 23.72
C ALA A 5 24.44 13.78 23.16
N LEU A 6 24.68 14.05 21.88
CA LEU A 6 24.20 15.26 21.22
C LEU A 6 22.67 15.32 21.19
N LEU A 7 22.01 14.22 20.83
CA LEU A 7 20.55 14.12 20.83
C LEU A 7 19.97 14.28 22.25
N LEU A 8 20.65 13.75 23.27
CA LEU A 8 20.27 13.95 24.67
C LEU A 8 20.33 15.43 25.08
N VAL A 9 21.40 16.14 24.71
CA VAL A 9 21.54 17.58 24.98
C VAL A 9 20.42 18.35 24.28
N PHE A 10 20.12 18.00 23.02
CA PHE A 10 19.04 18.62 22.26
C PHE A 10 17.66 18.38 22.92
N LEU A 11 17.38 17.17 23.37
CA LEU A 11 16.16 16.82 24.10
C LEU A 11 15.99 17.65 25.38
N PHE A 12 17.04 17.77 26.19
CA PHE A 12 16.99 18.57 27.41
C PHE A 12 16.87 20.07 27.12
N ALA A 13 17.53 20.56 26.06
CA ALA A 13 17.40 21.95 25.64
C ALA A 13 15.94 22.28 25.29
N VAL A 14 15.29 21.48 24.43
CA VAL A 14 13.88 21.68 24.07
C VAL A 14 12.98 21.62 25.31
N THR A 15 13.18 20.62 26.17
CA THR A 15 12.40 20.46 27.41
C THR A 15 12.54 21.67 28.33
N PHE A 16 13.77 22.16 28.52
CA PHE A 16 14.07 23.31 29.37
C PHE A 16 13.46 24.61 28.80
N PHE A 17 13.58 24.86 27.49
CA PHE A 17 12.97 26.03 26.86
C PHE A 17 11.44 26.03 27.02
N GLN A 18 10.78 24.88 26.84
CA GLN A 18 9.33 24.78 27.01
C GLN A 18 8.89 24.98 28.47
N ALA A 19 9.67 24.49 29.44
CA ALA A 19 9.40 24.72 30.85
C ALA A 19 9.47 26.21 31.22
N MET A 20 10.30 27.01 30.54
CA MET A 20 10.43 28.46 30.74
C MET A 20 9.29 29.27 30.11
N HIS A 21 8.69 28.80 29.01
CA HIS A 21 7.58 29.48 28.33
C HIS A 21 6.20 29.26 28.99
N GLY A 22 6.11 28.36 29.97
CA GLY A 22 4.91 28.06 30.72
C GLY A 22 4.01 27.02 30.05
N PHE A 23 3.14 26.40 30.86
CA PHE A 23 2.35 25.23 30.47
C PHE A 23 1.48 25.44 29.22
N TYR A 24 0.75 26.55 29.14
CA TYR A 24 -0.17 26.77 28.02
C TYR A 24 0.55 26.88 26.67
N SER A 25 1.69 27.57 26.63
CA SER A 25 2.53 27.66 25.42
C SER A 25 3.13 26.30 25.06
N ALA A 26 3.64 25.57 26.05
CA ALA A 26 4.20 24.23 25.83
C ALA A 26 3.15 23.22 25.37
N LEU A 27 1.92 23.31 25.86
CA LEU A 27 0.80 22.47 25.43
C LEU A 27 0.42 22.74 23.97
N ILE A 28 0.35 24.01 23.57
CA ILE A 28 0.13 24.37 22.15
C ILE A 28 1.25 23.79 21.31
N MET A 29 2.52 23.99 21.70
CA MET A 29 3.65 23.45 20.96
C MET A 29 3.57 21.93 20.83
N LEU A 30 3.24 21.21 21.91
CA LEU A 30 3.06 19.77 21.90
C LEU A 30 2.01 19.34 20.86
N VAL A 31 0.84 19.98 20.85
CA VAL A 31 -0.23 19.67 19.88
C VAL A 31 0.24 19.94 18.45
N LEU A 32 0.94 21.05 18.20
CA LEU A 32 1.49 21.35 16.88
C LEU A 32 2.53 20.32 16.44
N THR A 33 3.42 19.92 17.35
CA THR A 33 4.42 18.87 17.11
C THR A 33 3.78 17.52 16.81
N LEU A 34 2.71 17.14 17.52
CA LEU A 34 1.94 15.92 17.23
C LEU A 34 1.32 15.96 15.83
N CYS A 35 0.68 17.07 15.47
CA CYS A 35 0.12 17.26 14.13
C CYS A 35 1.20 17.20 13.04
N SER A 36 2.34 17.86 13.24
CA SER A 36 3.46 17.84 12.30
C SER A 36 4.10 16.46 12.18
N ALA A 37 4.22 15.71 13.27
CA ALA A 37 4.69 14.32 13.24
C ALA A 37 3.75 13.42 12.44
N ALA A 38 2.43 13.57 12.62
CA ALA A 38 1.44 12.83 11.85
C ALA A 38 1.52 13.15 10.34
N ILE A 39 1.67 14.44 9.99
CA ILE A 39 1.84 14.88 8.60
C ILE A 39 3.14 14.30 8.03
N ALA A 40 4.24 14.41 8.76
CA ALA A 40 5.53 13.92 8.30
C ALA A 40 5.49 12.43 8.00
N VAL A 41 5.09 11.61 8.97
CA VAL A 41 5.01 10.15 8.80
C VAL A 41 4.04 9.75 7.70
N GLY A 42 2.89 10.40 7.60
CA GLY A 42 1.90 10.08 6.57
C GLY A 42 2.25 10.54 5.14
N THR A 43 3.25 11.41 4.96
CA THR A 43 3.51 12.03 3.65
C THR A 43 4.97 12.02 3.17
N PHE A 44 5.94 11.72 4.03
CA PHE A 44 7.35 11.86 3.66
C PHE A 44 7.74 10.95 2.49
N GLU A 45 7.22 9.73 2.39
CA GLU A 45 7.52 8.82 1.27
C GLU A 45 6.97 9.36 -0.04
N TRP A 46 5.74 9.89 -0.02
CA TRP A 46 5.15 10.50 -1.20
C TRP A 46 5.99 11.70 -1.66
N VAL A 47 6.41 12.56 -0.72
CA VAL A 47 7.28 13.71 -1.01
C VAL A 47 8.65 13.26 -1.50
N ALA A 48 9.22 12.20 -0.92
CA ALA A 48 10.48 11.61 -1.36
C ALA A 48 10.37 11.10 -2.80
N ALA A 49 9.39 10.25 -3.07
CA ALA A 49 9.16 9.58 -4.35
C ALA A 49 8.79 10.54 -5.49
N ASN A 50 7.98 11.56 -5.23
CA ASN A 50 7.43 12.42 -6.29
C ASN A 50 8.20 13.71 -6.50
N TRP A 51 8.86 14.21 -5.46
CA TRP A 51 9.51 15.51 -5.46
C TRP A 51 11.01 15.42 -5.17
N ALA A 52 11.41 14.90 -4.01
CA ALA A 52 12.81 14.98 -3.58
C ALA A 52 13.74 14.09 -4.42
N VAL A 53 13.29 12.92 -4.87
CA VAL A 53 14.08 12.01 -5.71
C VAL A 53 14.50 12.64 -7.05
N LYS A 54 13.73 13.61 -7.56
CA LYS A 54 14.07 14.31 -8.83
C LYS A 54 15.21 15.30 -8.65
N LEU A 55 15.42 15.80 -7.43
CA LEU A 55 16.45 16.78 -7.11
C LEU A 55 17.70 16.08 -6.55
N TRP A 56 17.51 15.20 -5.58
CA TRP A 56 18.56 14.52 -4.84
C TRP A 56 18.12 13.10 -4.44
N PRO A 57 18.26 12.09 -5.33
CA PRO A 57 17.81 10.72 -5.08
C PRO A 57 18.32 10.13 -3.76
N GLU A 58 19.61 10.31 -3.48
CA GLU A 58 20.28 9.76 -2.28
C GLU A 58 19.82 10.42 -0.98
N TYR A 59 19.36 11.67 -1.04
CA TYR A 59 18.95 12.47 0.12
C TYR A 59 17.43 12.56 0.26
N ALA A 60 16.69 11.91 -0.64
CA ALA A 60 15.25 12.12 -0.82
C ALA A 60 14.45 11.85 0.46
N HIS A 61 14.69 10.73 1.14
CA HIS A 61 13.97 10.36 2.36
C HIS A 61 14.30 11.27 3.53
N ALA A 62 15.60 11.52 3.77
CA ALA A 62 16.05 12.39 4.86
C ALA A 62 15.46 13.80 4.73
N LEU A 63 15.56 14.40 3.54
CA LEU A 63 15.04 15.74 3.27
C LEU A 63 13.52 15.79 3.28
N ALA A 64 12.84 14.76 2.75
CA ALA A 64 11.39 14.70 2.77
C ALA A 64 10.87 14.57 4.21
N LEU A 65 11.45 13.70 5.04
CA LEU A 65 11.06 13.54 6.43
C LEU A 65 11.31 14.82 7.24
N ALA A 66 12.51 15.40 7.13
CA ALA A 66 12.86 16.65 7.81
C ALA A 66 11.96 17.81 7.36
N GLY A 67 11.74 17.96 6.05
CA GLY A 67 10.95 19.04 5.47
C GLY A 67 9.47 18.95 5.81
N THR A 68 8.88 17.76 5.68
CA THR A 68 7.46 17.52 6.01
C THR A 68 7.17 17.59 7.50
N PHE A 69 8.17 17.48 8.37
CA PHE A 69 8.03 17.77 9.79
C PHE A 69 8.23 19.26 10.11
N ALA A 70 9.38 19.82 9.72
CA ALA A 70 9.82 21.15 10.15
C ALA A 70 8.98 22.28 9.53
N LEU A 71 8.63 22.17 8.24
CA LEU A 71 7.89 23.23 7.56
C LEU A 71 6.46 23.37 8.11
N PRO A 72 5.64 22.30 8.25
CA PRO A 72 4.35 22.41 8.91
C PRO A 72 4.47 22.90 10.35
N LEU A 73 5.48 22.44 11.11
CA LEU A 73 5.67 22.88 12.49
C LEU A 73 5.92 24.39 12.57
N ALA A 74 6.80 24.92 11.70
CA ALA A 74 7.11 26.35 11.63
C ALA A 74 5.90 27.19 11.21
N VAL A 75 5.17 26.75 10.17
CA VAL A 75 3.97 27.44 9.67
C VAL A 75 2.87 27.44 10.73
N LEU A 76 2.55 26.28 11.30
CA LEU A 76 1.55 26.17 12.36
C LEU A 76 1.93 27.01 13.58
N ARG A 77 3.22 27.00 13.97
CA ARG A 77 3.70 27.84 15.07
C ARG A 77 3.47 29.33 14.79
N ALA A 78 3.89 29.81 13.63
CA ALA A 78 3.74 31.21 13.24
C ALA A 78 2.26 31.64 13.20
N LEU A 79 1.36 30.77 12.70
CA LEU A 79 -0.07 31.02 12.69
C LEU A 79 -0.65 31.10 14.10
N PHE A 80 -0.30 30.15 14.98
CA PHE A 80 -0.79 30.14 16.36
C PHE A 80 -0.25 31.31 17.18
N ASP A 81 0.98 31.78 16.92
CA ASP A 81 1.50 33.00 17.54
C ASP A 81 0.69 34.26 17.18
N GLN A 82 0.15 34.32 15.97
CA GLN A 82 -0.70 35.44 15.55
C GLN A 82 -2.12 35.35 16.13
N ILE A 83 -2.66 34.13 16.23
CA ILE A 83 -4.02 33.86 16.70
C ILE A 83 -4.11 33.99 18.23
N VAL A 84 -3.15 33.40 18.96
CA VAL A 84 -3.17 33.30 20.42
C VAL A 84 -2.31 34.40 21.03
N ARG A 85 -2.88 35.60 21.14
CA ARG A 85 -2.15 36.79 21.63
C ARG A 85 -1.98 36.85 23.15
N ARG A 86 -2.74 36.08 23.93
CA ARG A 86 -2.72 36.09 25.39
C ARG A 86 -2.76 34.67 25.95
N GLY A 87 -1.84 34.38 26.86
CA GLY A 87 -1.79 33.12 27.60
C GLY A 87 -2.70 33.13 28.83
N ILE A 88 -3.09 31.93 29.26
CA ILE A 88 -3.74 31.73 30.57
C ILE A 88 -2.64 31.74 31.63
N LEU A 89 -2.77 32.59 32.64
CA LEU A 89 -1.86 32.63 33.78
C LEU A 89 -2.25 31.54 34.77
N LEU A 90 -1.32 30.65 35.09
CA LEU A 90 -1.48 29.61 36.09
C LEU A 90 -0.46 29.82 37.23
N PRO A 91 -0.63 29.17 38.39
CA PRO A 91 0.40 29.19 39.43
C PRO A 91 1.76 28.75 38.88
N VAL A 92 2.83 29.46 39.26
CA VAL A 92 4.19 29.30 38.70
C VAL A 92 4.65 27.84 38.71
N TRP A 93 4.34 27.09 39.77
CA TRP A 93 4.72 25.68 39.87
C TRP A 93 4.01 24.81 38.83
N LEU A 94 2.74 25.09 38.55
CA LEU A 94 1.94 24.38 37.55
C LEU A 94 2.40 24.74 36.14
N GLU A 95 2.73 26.01 35.90
CA GLU A 95 3.29 26.45 34.62
C GLU A 95 4.60 25.75 34.30
N ARG A 96 5.51 25.66 35.28
CA ARG A 96 6.82 25.03 35.09
C ARG A 96 6.74 23.51 34.99
N ALA A 97 5.97 22.87 35.86
CA ALA A 97 5.82 21.41 35.86
C ALA A 97 5.09 20.94 34.60
N GLY A 98 3.95 21.57 34.27
CA GLY A 98 3.21 21.27 33.05
C GLY A 98 4.03 21.58 31.80
N GLY A 99 4.73 22.73 31.78
CA GLY A 99 5.63 23.11 30.70
C GLY A 99 6.78 22.11 30.52
N GLY A 100 7.34 21.58 31.60
CA GLY A 100 8.35 20.54 31.57
C GLY A 100 7.85 19.20 31.03
N VAL A 101 6.65 18.74 31.44
CA VAL A 101 6.08 17.48 30.93
C VAL A 101 5.73 17.59 29.44
N CYS A 102 5.02 18.65 29.04
CA CYS A 102 4.71 18.89 27.62
C CYS A 102 6.01 19.10 26.81
N GLY A 103 6.99 19.78 27.40
CA GLY A 103 8.31 20.01 26.82
C GLY A 103 9.10 18.73 26.60
N LEU A 104 9.03 17.78 27.53
CA LEU A 104 9.71 16.48 27.41
C LEU A 104 9.14 15.65 26.26
N ILE A 105 7.81 15.56 26.15
CA ILE A 105 7.15 14.83 25.05
C ILE A 105 7.46 15.51 23.71
N THR A 106 7.37 16.84 23.65
CA THR A 106 7.75 17.63 22.47
C THR A 106 9.22 17.39 22.10
N GLY A 107 10.11 17.40 23.10
CA GLY A 107 11.54 17.16 22.94
C GLY A 107 11.84 15.76 22.40
N LEU A 108 11.17 14.73 22.91
CA LEU A 108 11.28 13.36 22.41
C LEU A 108 10.89 13.27 20.94
N ILE A 109 9.76 13.86 20.53
CA ILE A 109 9.30 13.82 19.14
C ILE A 109 10.26 14.59 18.23
N CYS A 110 10.61 15.84 18.57
CA CYS A 110 11.52 16.65 17.77
C CYS A 110 12.91 16.01 17.63
N THR A 111 13.45 15.49 18.74
CA THR A 111 14.76 14.80 18.75
C THR A 111 14.70 13.50 17.95
N GLY A 112 13.60 12.76 18.05
CA GLY A 112 13.40 11.52 17.30
C GLY A 112 13.32 11.75 15.79
N MET A 113 12.52 12.73 15.36
CA MET A 113 12.42 13.12 13.96
C MET A 113 13.76 13.60 13.41
N LEU A 114 14.48 14.44 14.17
CA LEU A 114 15.82 14.89 13.80
C LEU A 114 16.81 13.72 13.71
N GLY A 115 16.79 12.84 14.71
CA GLY A 115 17.64 11.65 14.77
C GLY A 115 17.43 10.77 13.55
N LEU A 116 16.16 10.50 13.20
CA LEU A 116 15.81 9.73 12.01
C LEU A 116 16.29 10.41 10.74
N SER A 117 15.95 11.67 10.53
CA SER A 117 16.40 12.42 9.35
C SER A 117 17.92 12.40 9.19
N ILE A 118 18.68 12.53 10.28
CA ILE A 118 20.15 12.45 10.22
C ILE A 118 20.59 11.02 9.88
N THR A 119 20.06 9.99 10.54
CA THR A 119 20.43 8.60 10.23
C THR A 119 19.95 8.12 8.86
N SER A 120 18.99 8.83 8.25
CA SER A 120 18.50 8.62 6.89
C SER A 120 19.37 9.24 5.81
N LEU A 121 20.38 10.03 6.18
CA LEU A 121 21.36 10.55 5.23
C LEU A 121 22.29 9.41 4.78
N PRO A 122 22.81 9.48 3.53
CA PRO A 122 23.66 8.45 2.95
C PRO A 122 25.09 8.51 3.54
N TRP A 123 25.22 8.27 4.84
CA TRP A 123 26.53 8.13 5.47
C TRP A 123 27.20 6.84 5.01
N ASP A 124 28.53 6.86 5.00
CA ASP A 124 29.30 5.67 4.72
C ASP A 124 29.01 4.60 5.79
N ARG A 125 28.48 3.46 5.33
CA ARG A 125 27.99 2.35 6.14
C ARG A 125 27.02 2.77 7.26
N GLY A 126 26.25 3.85 7.03
CA GLY A 126 25.26 4.36 7.98
C GLY A 126 25.84 4.95 9.28
N SER A 127 27.16 5.17 9.35
CA SER A 127 27.83 5.64 10.56
C SER A 127 27.89 7.17 10.62
N PHE A 128 27.43 7.76 11.73
CA PHE A 128 27.49 9.19 11.97
C PHE A 128 27.98 9.47 13.40
N LEU A 129 29.08 10.23 13.54
CA LEU A 129 29.67 10.58 14.83
C LEU A 129 29.81 9.36 15.78
N THR A 130 30.46 8.28 15.34
CA THR A 130 30.65 7.01 16.10
C THR A 130 29.36 6.29 16.48
N PHE A 131 28.25 6.58 15.80
CA PHE A 131 27.00 5.86 15.96
C PHE A 131 26.60 5.30 14.61
N ALA A 132 26.55 3.98 14.53
CA ALA A 132 25.83 3.25 13.51
C ALA A 132 24.74 2.46 14.25
N ARG A 133 23.51 2.45 13.72
CA ARG A 133 22.44 1.64 14.33
C ARG A 133 22.71 0.16 14.12
N VAL A 134 23.16 -0.17 12.92
CA VAL A 134 23.65 -1.48 12.53
C VAL A 134 25.15 -1.33 12.50
N ASP A 135 25.87 -1.95 13.44
CA ASP A 135 27.32 -1.85 13.47
C ASP A 135 27.93 -2.66 12.31
N PHE A 136 29.00 -2.13 11.75
CA PHE A 136 29.79 -2.84 10.76
C PHE A 136 31.13 -3.16 11.39
N GLN A 137 31.34 -4.44 11.65
CA GLN A 137 32.67 -4.94 11.98
C GLN A 137 33.31 -5.41 10.68
N GLU A 138 34.31 -4.66 10.22
CA GLU A 138 35.15 -5.11 9.11
C GLU A 138 35.79 -6.44 9.54
N PRO A 139 35.73 -7.50 8.71
CA PRO A 139 36.46 -8.71 9.01
C PRO A 139 37.92 -8.32 9.22
N ASP A 140 38.51 -8.70 10.35
CA ASP A 140 39.91 -8.41 10.60
C ASP A 140 40.76 -9.34 9.73
N ILE A 141 41.02 -8.92 8.49
CA ILE A 141 41.75 -9.71 7.48
C ILE A 141 43.24 -9.87 7.88
N ALA A 142 43.70 -9.24 8.97
CA ALA A 142 45.11 -8.98 9.21
C ALA A 142 45.83 -9.86 10.25
N SER A 143 45.21 -10.87 10.87
CA SER A 143 45.98 -11.78 11.74
C SER A 143 45.52 -13.24 11.72
N GLU A 144 46.10 -14.03 10.82
CA GLU A 144 46.06 -15.51 10.90
C GLU A 144 46.78 -16.07 12.16
N GLU A 145 47.49 -15.23 12.92
CA GLU A 145 48.18 -15.63 14.16
C GLU A 145 47.22 -15.65 15.36
N GLN A 146 46.53 -16.77 15.54
CA GLN A 146 46.06 -17.33 16.82
C GLN A 146 45.42 -16.33 17.81
N VAL A 147 44.38 -15.60 17.38
CA VAL A 147 43.48 -14.97 18.34
C VAL A 147 42.47 -16.03 18.77
N GLU A 148 42.49 -16.42 20.05
CA GLU A 148 41.42 -17.23 20.67
C GLU A 148 40.07 -16.62 20.29
N GLU A 149 39.23 -17.37 19.55
CA GLU A 149 37.92 -16.90 19.10
C GLU A 149 37.13 -16.39 20.32
N PRO A 150 36.91 -15.07 20.46
CA PRO A 150 36.07 -14.57 21.53
C PRO A 150 34.67 -15.18 21.36
N GLU A 151 34.04 -15.60 22.46
CA GLU A 151 32.67 -16.12 22.42
C GLU A 151 31.78 -15.19 21.60
N PRO A 152 30.99 -15.72 20.64
CA PRO A 152 30.19 -14.93 19.74
C PRO A 152 29.17 -14.12 20.53
N GLN A 153 29.41 -12.82 20.68
CA GLN A 153 28.42 -11.88 21.20
C GLN A 153 27.26 -11.79 20.20
N ASP A 154 26.04 -11.67 20.73
CA ASP A 154 24.78 -11.61 19.99
C ASP A 154 24.85 -10.55 18.85
N PRO A 155 24.44 -10.86 17.61
CA PRO A 155 25.00 -10.31 16.36
C PRO A 155 24.27 -9.11 15.77
N GLU A 156 23.08 -8.87 16.27
CA GLU A 156 22.24 -7.75 15.90
C GLU A 156 22.18 -6.88 17.13
N ILE A 157 23.34 -6.38 17.58
CA ILE A 157 23.34 -5.27 18.53
C ILE A 157 22.86 -4.06 17.74
N THR A 158 21.56 -4.03 17.51
CA THR A 158 20.85 -2.87 17.01
C THR A 158 21.03 -1.82 18.09
N HIS A 159 21.96 -0.90 17.85
CA HIS A 159 22.24 0.16 18.79
C HIS A 159 21.05 1.11 18.79
N ASN A 160 20.24 0.98 19.83
CA ASN A 160 19.17 1.93 20.05
C ASN A 160 19.75 3.24 20.59
N LEU A 161 19.17 4.34 20.14
CA LEU A 161 19.45 5.63 20.76
C LEU A 161 19.02 5.60 22.23
N LEU A 162 19.74 6.31 23.09
CA LEU A 162 19.36 6.46 24.49
C LEU A 162 17.95 7.07 24.57
N PHE A 163 17.03 6.40 25.29
CA PHE A 163 15.58 6.71 25.36
C PHE A 163 14.75 6.47 24.09
N MET A 164 15.34 5.93 23.01
CA MET A 164 14.64 5.60 21.76
C MET A 164 13.71 6.72 21.23
N PRO A 165 14.16 8.00 21.20
CA PRO A 165 13.31 9.13 20.83
C PRO A 165 12.75 9.00 19.40
N ASP A 166 13.52 8.40 18.51
CA ASP A 166 13.18 8.02 17.13
C ASP A 166 12.00 7.04 17.05
N ARG A 167 12.07 5.91 17.78
CA ARG A 167 10.98 4.93 17.82
C ARG A 167 9.73 5.54 18.45
N PHE A 168 9.89 6.37 19.48
CA PHE A 168 8.79 7.11 20.09
C PHE A 168 8.13 8.09 19.10
N ALA A 169 8.94 8.88 18.38
CA ALA A 169 8.47 9.85 17.41
C ALA A 169 7.70 9.18 16.26
N ILE A 170 8.26 8.10 15.70
CA ILE A 170 7.60 7.33 14.65
C ILE A 170 6.35 6.65 15.15
N ALA A 171 6.38 5.96 16.29
CA ALA A 171 5.20 5.27 16.80
C ALA A 171 4.04 6.25 17.04
N THR A 172 4.36 7.44 17.58
CA THR A 172 3.39 8.52 17.80
C THR A 172 2.89 9.08 16.47
N GLY A 173 3.80 9.41 15.55
CA GLY A 173 3.45 9.95 14.23
C GLY A 173 2.62 8.97 13.40
N ALA A 174 3.00 7.70 13.37
CA ALA A 174 2.30 6.61 12.70
C ALA A 174 0.90 6.40 13.30
N TYR A 175 0.80 6.29 14.63
CA TYR A 175 -0.51 6.15 15.30
C TYR A 175 -1.46 7.29 14.92
N LEU A 176 -0.98 8.54 14.90
CA LEU A 176 -1.79 9.68 14.50
C LEU A 176 -2.09 9.68 12.99
N ALA A 177 -1.10 9.34 12.16
CA ALA A 177 -1.24 9.30 10.71
C ALA A 177 -2.24 8.23 10.26
N ASP A 178 -2.20 7.04 10.86
CA ASP A 178 -3.12 5.93 10.56
C ASP A 178 -4.58 6.34 10.75
N HIS A 179 -4.86 7.13 11.79
CA HIS A 179 -6.20 7.60 12.05
C HIS A 179 -6.55 8.81 11.16
N VAL A 180 -5.65 9.78 11.02
CA VAL A 180 -5.92 11.07 10.34
C VAL A 180 -5.86 10.97 8.82
N PHE A 181 -4.81 10.35 8.28
CA PHE A 181 -4.50 10.29 6.86
C PHE A 181 -4.71 8.89 6.25
N GLY A 182 -4.72 7.84 7.06
CA GLY A 182 -4.97 6.47 6.62
C GLY A 182 -6.37 6.33 6.03
N ALA A 183 -6.44 6.23 4.70
CA ALA A 183 -7.56 5.58 4.05
C ALA A 183 -7.22 4.08 3.95
N PRO A 184 -8.14 3.17 4.29
CA PRO A 184 -7.99 1.76 3.93
C PRO A 184 -7.62 1.65 2.45
N PRO A 185 -6.75 0.72 2.07
CA PRO A 185 -6.51 -0.53 2.79
C PRO A 185 -5.36 -0.55 3.82
N ALA A 186 -4.25 0.17 3.63
CA ALA A 186 -3.07 -0.02 4.49
C ALA A 186 -2.75 1.20 5.37
N ALA A 187 -2.77 1.02 6.69
CA ALA A 187 -2.22 1.99 7.62
C ALA A 187 -0.70 2.13 7.43
N PHE A 188 -0.07 3.22 7.88
CA PHE A 188 1.39 3.38 7.81
C PHE A 188 2.09 2.22 8.54
N ARG A 189 1.53 1.79 9.68
CA ARG A 189 2.03 0.63 10.43
C ARG A 189 1.84 -0.70 9.71
N ASP A 190 0.87 -0.79 8.80
CA ASP A 190 0.65 -1.96 7.95
C ASP A 190 1.62 -2.01 6.75
N THR A 191 2.37 -0.94 6.50
CA THR A 191 3.40 -0.91 5.44
C THR A 191 4.82 -0.80 6.00
N HIS A 192 4.93 -0.48 7.30
CA HIS A 192 6.19 -0.24 7.97
C HIS A 192 6.15 -0.78 9.41
N PRO A 193 6.26 -2.12 9.58
CA PRO A 193 6.27 -2.73 10.91
C PRO A 193 7.40 -2.16 11.79
N ASP A 194 8.59 -1.99 11.22
CA ASP A 194 9.70 -1.25 11.85
C ASP A 194 10.44 -0.39 10.82
N VAL A 195 9.90 0.81 10.55
CA VAL A 195 10.52 1.80 9.64
C VAL A 195 11.93 2.20 10.10
N VAL A 196 12.17 2.24 11.41
CA VAL A 196 13.41 2.74 11.99
C VAL A 196 14.54 1.76 11.69
N GLU A 197 14.26 0.49 11.88
CA GLU A 197 15.14 -0.60 11.49
C GLU A 197 15.32 -0.66 9.96
N ALA A 198 14.22 -0.59 9.19
CA ALA A 198 14.29 -0.65 7.73
C ALA A 198 15.15 0.49 7.13
N MET A 199 15.00 1.71 7.66
CA MET A 199 15.86 2.84 7.28
C MET A 199 17.31 2.59 7.65
N ALA A 200 17.59 2.04 8.83
CA ALA A 200 18.96 1.78 9.25
C ALA A 200 19.65 0.73 8.39
N TRP A 201 18.99 -0.41 8.12
CA TRP A 201 19.53 -1.45 7.24
C TRP A 201 19.79 -0.92 5.83
N ASN A 202 18.87 -0.14 5.28
CA ASN A 202 19.04 0.45 3.96
C ASN A 202 20.14 1.52 3.91
N ASN A 203 20.48 2.16 5.04
CA ASN A 203 21.59 3.13 5.11
C ASN A 203 22.94 2.48 5.45
N ALA A 204 22.95 1.27 5.99
CA ALA A 204 24.17 0.53 6.30
C ALA A 204 24.97 0.12 5.05
N VAL A 205 24.46 0.39 3.84
CA VAL A 205 25.13 0.10 2.57
C VAL A 205 26.21 1.14 2.23
N PRO A 206 27.21 0.77 1.38
CA PRO A 206 28.19 1.71 0.86
C PRO A 206 27.58 2.96 0.23
N MET A 207 28.30 4.09 0.27
CA MET A 207 27.78 5.37 -0.22
C MET A 207 27.40 5.32 -1.70
N GLU A 208 28.12 4.53 -2.50
CA GLU A 208 27.94 4.35 -3.94
C GLU A 208 26.67 3.60 -4.31
N MET A 209 26.02 2.93 -3.34
CA MET A 209 24.78 2.21 -3.60
C MET A 209 23.56 3.12 -3.55
N GLN A 210 22.69 2.92 -4.54
CA GLN A 210 21.38 3.53 -4.54
C GLN A 210 20.55 2.97 -3.38
N ARG A 211 19.96 3.87 -2.60
CA ARG A 211 19.15 3.57 -1.41
C ARG A 211 17.64 3.63 -1.65
N TYR A 212 17.23 4.04 -2.85
CA TYR A 212 15.83 4.15 -3.22
C TYR A 212 15.54 3.48 -4.55
N ALA A 213 14.55 2.60 -4.61
CA ALA A 213 14.00 2.09 -5.86
C ALA A 213 12.56 2.60 -6.04
N PRO A 214 12.17 3.08 -7.24
CA PRO A 214 10.79 3.53 -7.47
C PRO A 214 9.76 2.42 -7.31
N GLU A 215 8.52 2.78 -6.97
CA GLU A 215 7.39 1.84 -6.97
C GLU A 215 7.25 1.14 -8.33
N GLY A 216 6.92 -0.17 -8.31
CA GLY A 216 6.79 -0.99 -9.51
C GLY A 216 8.12 -1.33 -10.21
N SER A 217 9.27 -1.12 -9.57
CA SER A 217 10.58 -1.50 -10.13
C SER A 217 11.08 -2.89 -9.70
N ILE A 218 10.25 -3.65 -8.98
CA ILE A 218 10.45 -5.08 -8.72
C ILE A 218 9.17 -5.84 -9.02
N SER A 219 9.30 -7.09 -9.43
CA SER A 219 8.20 -8.05 -9.56
C SER A 219 8.60 -9.42 -9.02
N LEU A 220 7.61 -10.24 -8.64
CA LEU A 220 7.86 -11.65 -8.33
C LEU A 220 7.88 -12.44 -9.64
N VAL A 221 8.86 -13.33 -9.77
CA VAL A 221 8.93 -14.26 -10.90
C VAL A 221 7.91 -15.38 -10.71
N GLU A 222 7.29 -15.82 -11.80
CA GLU A 222 6.37 -16.95 -11.79
C GLU A 222 7.03 -18.22 -11.22
N GLY A 223 6.30 -18.94 -10.37
CA GLY A 223 6.80 -20.12 -9.64
C GLY A 223 6.60 -20.05 -8.13
N GLY A 224 6.33 -18.85 -7.60
CA GLY A 224 5.98 -18.64 -6.19
C GLY A 224 7.14 -18.88 -5.21
N PRO A 225 6.87 -18.78 -3.90
CA PRO A 225 7.86 -19.07 -2.88
C PRO A 225 8.22 -20.56 -2.88
N ARG A 226 9.52 -20.88 -2.74
CA ARG A 226 10.02 -22.26 -2.74
C ARG A 226 10.67 -22.59 -1.41
N LYS A 227 10.27 -23.70 -0.80
CA LYS A 227 10.91 -24.20 0.42
C LYS A 227 12.33 -24.69 0.12
N VAL A 228 13.26 -24.34 1.00
CA VAL A 228 14.67 -24.74 0.93
C VAL A 228 15.01 -25.55 2.16
N ASP A 229 15.66 -26.69 1.99
CA ASP A 229 16.00 -27.54 3.14
C ASP A 229 17.28 -27.08 3.84
N TYR A 230 18.24 -26.59 3.05
CA TYR A 230 19.57 -26.21 3.54
C TYR A 230 20.17 -25.04 2.77
N VAL A 231 21.05 -24.30 3.44
CA VAL A 231 21.92 -23.26 2.87
C VAL A 231 23.39 -23.62 3.10
N TYR A 232 24.28 -23.15 2.24
CA TYR A 232 25.71 -23.49 2.29
C TYR A 232 26.57 -22.29 2.68
N PHE A 233 27.63 -22.51 3.45
CA PHE A 233 28.60 -21.45 3.74
C PHE A 233 29.40 -21.07 2.49
N CYS A 234 29.68 -19.78 2.35
CA CYS A 234 30.56 -19.24 1.33
C CYS A 234 31.83 -18.69 2.01
N THR A 235 32.97 -18.68 1.30
CA THR A 235 34.31 -18.13 1.66
C THR A 235 34.53 -16.79 0.92
N PHE A 236 35.17 -15.76 1.53
CA PHE A 236 35.04 -14.34 1.12
C PHE A 236 35.23 -14.07 -0.38
N GLU A 237 35.94 -14.97 -1.06
CA GLU A 237 36.12 -15.05 -2.51
C GLU A 237 34.85 -15.49 -3.29
N GLY A 238 33.70 -15.65 -2.64
CA GLY A 238 32.48 -16.18 -3.25
C GLY A 238 32.51 -17.69 -3.52
N ARG A 239 33.47 -18.44 -2.96
CA ARG A 239 33.54 -19.91 -3.14
C ARG A 239 32.85 -20.63 -2.00
N ILE A 240 32.06 -21.65 -2.30
CA ILE A 240 31.44 -22.49 -1.28
C ILE A 240 32.52 -23.15 -0.42
N SER A 241 32.36 -23.13 0.91
CA SER A 241 33.23 -23.87 1.79
C SER A 241 32.90 -25.36 1.67
N GLU A 242 33.76 -26.14 1.01
CA GLU A 242 33.56 -27.60 0.86
C GLU A 242 33.65 -28.35 2.19
N ASN A 243 34.26 -27.75 3.20
CA ASN A 243 34.49 -28.37 4.51
C ASN A 243 33.32 -28.15 5.49
N ASP A 244 32.50 -27.13 5.28
CA ASP A 244 31.41 -26.80 6.18
C ASP A 244 30.13 -27.55 5.78
N PRO A 245 29.46 -28.24 6.72
CA PRO A 245 28.22 -28.93 6.41
C PRO A 245 27.10 -27.94 6.05
N PRO A 246 26.13 -28.34 5.22
CA PRO A 246 24.93 -27.55 4.98
C PRO A 246 24.21 -27.24 6.31
N VAL A 247 23.73 -26.00 6.43
CA VAL A 247 22.97 -25.54 7.60
C VAL A 247 21.48 -25.66 7.28
N GLY A 248 20.73 -26.32 8.15
CA GLY A 248 19.27 -26.34 8.13
C GLY A 248 18.67 -25.21 8.98
N PRO A 249 17.37 -24.92 8.86
CA PRO A 249 16.71 -23.89 9.65
C PRO A 249 16.70 -24.23 11.14
N GLU A 250 16.66 -23.20 11.99
CA GLU A 250 16.47 -23.40 13.43
C GLU A 250 15.15 -24.12 13.76
N SER A 251 15.09 -24.79 14.90
CA SER A 251 13.89 -25.52 15.34
C SER A 251 12.67 -24.59 15.41
N GLY A 252 11.63 -24.90 14.64
CA GLY A 252 10.39 -24.09 14.55
C GLY A 252 10.41 -23.03 13.45
N LYS A 253 11.47 -22.95 12.66
CA LYS A 253 11.60 -22.10 11.48
C LYS A 253 11.73 -22.93 10.20
N GLU A 254 11.62 -22.26 9.05
CA GLU A 254 11.77 -22.83 7.72
C GLU A 254 12.52 -21.86 6.81
N PHE A 255 13.27 -22.39 5.84
CA PHE A 255 13.84 -21.54 4.80
C PHE A 255 12.90 -21.45 3.59
N TRP A 256 12.69 -20.22 3.13
CA TRP A 256 11.86 -19.91 1.97
C TRP A 256 12.63 -19.01 1.01
N ALA A 257 12.76 -19.48 -0.24
CA ALA A 257 13.37 -18.75 -1.34
C ALA A 257 12.29 -18.00 -2.13
N TYR A 258 12.58 -16.73 -2.44
CA TYR A 258 11.75 -15.88 -3.28
C TYR A 258 12.60 -15.38 -4.44
N ARG A 259 12.08 -15.56 -5.65
CA ARG A 259 12.70 -15.05 -6.87
C ARG A 259 12.03 -13.75 -7.27
N ILE A 260 12.80 -12.69 -7.28
CA ILE A 260 12.38 -11.35 -7.68
C ILE A 260 13.08 -10.97 -8.99
N GLU A 261 12.38 -10.24 -9.85
CA GLU A 261 12.96 -9.61 -11.02
C GLU A 261 13.14 -8.11 -10.73
N ILE A 262 14.37 -7.63 -10.91
CA ILE A 262 14.70 -6.21 -10.77
C ILE A 262 14.54 -5.54 -12.13
N LEU A 263 13.51 -4.70 -12.24
CA LEU A 263 13.12 -4.06 -13.49
C LEU A 263 14.05 -2.87 -13.83
N PRO A 264 14.16 -2.48 -15.11
CA PRO A 264 15.05 -1.40 -15.55
C PRO A 264 14.82 -0.06 -14.82
N GLU A 265 13.62 0.20 -14.33
CA GLU A 265 13.25 1.41 -13.60
C GLU A 265 14.01 1.58 -12.29
N ALA A 266 14.54 0.50 -11.71
CA ALA A 266 15.39 0.55 -10.53
C ALA A 266 16.78 1.15 -10.83
N ARG A 267 17.27 1.03 -12.08
CA ARG A 267 18.66 1.31 -12.52
C ARG A 267 18.97 2.77 -12.85
N ARG A 268 18.21 3.74 -12.35
CA ARG A 268 18.20 5.12 -12.90
C ARG A 268 19.57 5.80 -13.04
N GLN A 269 20.56 5.44 -12.22
CA GLN A 269 21.85 6.12 -12.18
C GLN A 269 23.03 5.29 -12.70
N TYR A 270 22.91 3.97 -12.79
CA TYR A 270 24.01 3.06 -13.12
C TYR A 270 23.59 2.03 -14.17
N SER A 271 24.54 1.54 -14.98
CA SER A 271 24.28 0.50 -15.99
C SER A 271 23.89 -0.84 -15.39
N PHE A 272 24.18 -1.05 -14.11
CA PHE A 272 23.83 -2.23 -13.33
C PHE A 272 23.17 -1.80 -12.01
N ASP A 273 22.27 -2.64 -11.49
CA ASP A 273 21.70 -2.43 -10.16
C ASP A 273 22.50 -3.23 -9.14
N ALA A 274 23.40 -2.55 -8.43
CA ALA A 274 24.08 -3.14 -7.28
C ALA A 274 23.21 -2.98 -6.04
N PHE A 275 23.14 -4.04 -5.24
CA PHE A 275 22.41 -4.03 -3.97
C PHE A 275 23.13 -4.83 -2.91
N THR A 276 22.84 -4.55 -1.65
CA THR A 276 23.10 -5.50 -0.57
C THR A 276 21.81 -6.25 -0.20
N PRO A 277 21.90 -7.45 0.39
CA PRO A 277 20.73 -8.19 0.82
C PRO A 277 19.89 -7.43 1.85
N ARG A 278 20.50 -6.51 2.63
CA ARG A 278 19.81 -5.62 3.60
C ARG A 278 18.81 -4.67 2.96
N GLN A 279 18.96 -4.39 1.67
CA GLN A 279 18.03 -3.53 0.94
C GLN A 279 16.79 -4.29 0.47
N ILE A 280 16.74 -5.61 0.67
CA ILE A 280 15.59 -6.45 0.39
C ILE A 280 15.01 -6.90 1.74
N ARG A 281 13.70 -6.72 1.93
CA ARG A 281 13.00 -7.26 3.11
C ARG A 281 11.71 -7.96 2.70
N LEU A 282 11.40 -9.03 3.43
CA LEU A 282 10.11 -9.71 3.35
C LEU A 282 9.24 -9.23 4.50
N VAL A 283 8.00 -8.83 4.20
CA VAL A 283 7.03 -8.39 5.21
C VAL A 283 5.81 -9.29 5.17
N GLY A 284 5.31 -9.67 6.34
CA GLY A 284 4.17 -10.56 6.48
C GLY A 284 3.77 -10.78 7.93
N ARG A 285 2.87 -11.73 8.18
CA ARG A 285 2.33 -12.00 9.53
C ARG A 285 2.58 -13.43 9.95
N THR A 286 3.03 -13.64 11.17
CA THR A 286 3.11 -14.97 11.79
C THR A 286 1.71 -15.52 12.13
N ARG A 287 0.70 -14.65 12.27
CA ARG A 287 -0.71 -15.03 12.51
C ARG A 287 -1.65 -14.13 11.70
N PRO A 288 -2.81 -14.61 11.20
CA PRO A 288 -3.69 -13.82 10.34
C PRO A 288 -4.11 -12.44 10.88
N SER A 289 -4.23 -12.31 12.20
CA SER A 289 -4.55 -11.05 12.89
C SER A 289 -3.40 -10.48 13.73
N GLY A 290 -2.19 -11.03 13.57
CA GLY A 290 -0.99 -10.56 14.24
C GLY A 290 -0.47 -9.25 13.67
N PRO A 291 0.44 -8.56 14.37
CA PRO A 291 1.17 -7.45 13.77
C PRO A 291 1.99 -7.95 12.58
N LEU A 292 2.31 -7.06 11.65
CA LEU A 292 3.31 -7.36 10.64
C LEU A 292 4.69 -7.46 11.27
N GLU A 293 5.46 -8.38 10.72
CA GLU A 293 6.86 -8.64 11.03
C GLU A 293 7.65 -8.51 9.73
N GLN A 294 8.92 -8.14 9.85
CA GLN A 294 9.83 -8.02 8.70
C GLN A 294 11.03 -8.94 8.90
N PHE A 295 11.50 -9.54 7.82
CA PHE A 295 12.63 -10.45 7.79
C PHE A 295 13.60 -10.05 6.68
N TYR A 296 14.89 -10.28 6.91
CA TYR A 296 15.95 -10.01 5.96
C TYR A 296 16.53 -11.31 5.38
N PRO A 297 17.06 -11.29 4.14
CA PRO A 297 17.65 -12.47 3.54
C PRO A 297 18.85 -12.99 4.33
N ILE A 298 18.92 -14.31 4.51
CA ILE A 298 20.05 -15.01 5.12
C ILE A 298 20.98 -15.65 4.08
N ALA A 299 20.47 -15.87 2.87
CA ALA A 299 21.22 -16.46 1.76
C ALA A 299 20.70 -15.91 0.42
N ILE A 300 21.51 -16.08 -0.62
CA ILE A 300 21.17 -15.75 -2.00
C ILE A 300 21.58 -16.89 -2.93
N GLU A 301 21.08 -16.89 -4.17
CA GLU A 301 21.53 -17.83 -5.19
C GLU A 301 23.03 -17.69 -5.47
N ALA A 302 23.73 -18.83 -5.55
CA ALA A 302 25.15 -18.86 -5.87
C ALA A 302 25.40 -18.37 -7.31
N PRO A 303 26.48 -17.61 -7.58
CA PRO A 303 26.75 -17.07 -8.92
C PRO A 303 26.85 -18.14 -10.02
N ASP A 304 27.38 -19.31 -9.69
CA ASP A 304 27.57 -20.42 -10.63
C ASP A 304 26.24 -21.12 -10.99
N GLY A 305 25.22 -21.06 -10.14
CA GLY A 305 23.85 -21.56 -10.36
C GLY A 305 23.75 -23.01 -10.86
N SER A 306 24.84 -23.77 -10.80
CA SER A 306 24.98 -25.05 -11.49
C SER A 306 25.53 -26.11 -10.54
N GLY A 307 24.72 -26.52 -9.56
CA GLY A 307 25.12 -27.61 -8.69
C GLY A 307 24.22 -27.88 -7.49
N LYS A 308 24.71 -28.77 -6.62
CA LYS A 308 24.10 -29.15 -5.33
C LYS A 308 23.99 -27.99 -4.32
N HIS A 309 24.61 -26.85 -4.63
CA HIS A 309 24.82 -25.71 -3.73
C HIS A 309 24.12 -24.44 -4.22
N MET A 310 22.85 -24.56 -4.59
CA MET A 310 22.12 -23.48 -5.25
C MET A 310 22.00 -22.20 -4.41
N HIS A 311 21.99 -22.29 -3.07
CA HIS A 311 21.95 -21.12 -2.19
C HIS A 311 23.17 -21.07 -1.28
N THR A 312 23.88 -19.96 -1.37
CA THR A 312 24.99 -19.64 -0.47
C THR A 312 24.51 -18.66 0.58
N MET A 313 24.69 -19.03 1.85
CA MET A 313 24.64 -18.09 2.95
C MET A 313 25.54 -16.91 2.62
N ILE A 314 25.00 -15.73 2.87
CA ILE A 314 25.82 -14.53 2.92
C ILE A 314 26.78 -14.80 4.09
N PHE A 315 28.07 -14.96 3.80
CA PHE A 315 29.22 -15.10 4.71
C PHE A 315 28.98 -15.15 6.22
N ARG A 316 29.05 -16.28 6.92
CA ARG A 316 29.17 -16.19 8.38
C ARG A 316 30.62 -15.90 8.82
N HIS A 317 30.96 -14.71 9.31
CA HIS A 317 32.16 -14.59 10.16
C HIS A 317 31.75 -15.04 11.56
N GLY A 318 31.94 -16.33 11.87
CA GLY A 318 31.33 -16.97 13.04
C GLY A 318 29.92 -17.48 12.73
N ASN A 319 28.88 -16.95 13.39
CA ASN A 319 27.47 -17.24 13.10
C ASN A 319 26.80 -16.19 12.17
N TRP A 320 27.56 -15.27 11.54
CA TRP A 320 27.00 -13.97 11.13
C TRP A 320 27.20 -13.55 9.67
N PRO A 321 26.14 -13.37 8.86
CA PRO A 321 26.28 -12.96 7.47
C PRO A 321 27.11 -11.67 7.28
N VAL A 322 28.11 -11.62 6.39
CA VAL A 322 28.82 -10.41 5.98
C VAL A 322 27.95 -9.75 4.93
N VAL A 323 27.07 -8.91 5.45
CA VAL A 323 25.89 -8.41 4.76
C VAL A 323 26.15 -7.18 3.87
N ASP A 324 27.41 -6.79 3.70
CA ASP A 324 27.81 -5.56 2.99
C ASP A 324 28.46 -5.83 1.63
N MET A 325 28.46 -7.08 1.18
CA MET A 325 28.88 -7.38 -0.18
C MET A 325 27.84 -6.85 -1.16
N SER A 326 28.34 -6.10 -2.14
CA SER A 326 27.59 -5.67 -3.31
C SER A 326 27.31 -6.88 -4.20
N PHE A 327 26.04 -7.16 -4.43
CA PHE A 327 25.62 -8.15 -5.39
C PHE A 327 25.15 -7.49 -6.67
N LEU A 328 25.44 -8.17 -7.78
CA LEU A 328 24.90 -7.88 -9.10
C LEU A 328 24.02 -9.07 -9.51
N PRO A 329 22.87 -8.84 -10.14
CA PRO A 329 22.14 -9.93 -10.77
C PRO A 329 23.04 -10.67 -11.76
N LYS A 330 22.92 -11.99 -11.79
CA LYS A 330 23.74 -12.85 -12.66
C LYS A 330 23.58 -12.45 -14.13
N GLU A 331 24.67 -12.40 -14.88
CA GLU A 331 24.61 -12.11 -16.31
C GLU A 331 23.76 -13.17 -17.03
N GLY A 332 22.79 -12.73 -17.83
CA GLY A 332 21.84 -13.61 -18.52
C GLY A 332 20.63 -14.09 -17.69
N SER A 333 20.52 -13.71 -16.41
CA SER A 333 19.37 -14.08 -15.55
C SER A 333 18.11 -13.23 -15.77
N ASN A 334 18.07 -12.35 -16.76
CA ASN A 334 17.03 -11.32 -16.90
C ASN A 334 16.86 -10.47 -15.61
N ASN A 335 17.96 -10.20 -14.89
CA ASN A 335 17.95 -9.45 -13.63
C ASN A 335 17.15 -10.12 -12.50
N GLN A 336 16.99 -11.44 -12.58
CA GLN A 336 16.38 -12.21 -11.53
C GLN A 336 17.38 -12.43 -10.40
N VAL A 337 16.89 -12.31 -9.18
CA VAL A 337 17.63 -12.58 -7.95
C VAL A 337 16.76 -13.48 -7.09
N GLU A 338 17.33 -14.60 -6.62
CA GLU A 338 16.67 -15.45 -5.65
C GLU A 338 17.31 -15.25 -4.27
N VAL A 339 16.47 -14.85 -3.33
CA VAL A 339 16.83 -14.56 -1.93
C VAL A 339 16.15 -15.54 -1.00
N VAL A 340 16.84 -15.99 0.03
CA VAL A 340 16.33 -16.97 0.99
C VAL A 340 16.18 -16.31 2.36
N TYR A 341 15.04 -16.52 2.99
CA TYR A 341 14.73 -16.05 4.33
C TYR A 341 14.57 -17.22 5.28
N GLU A 342 14.89 -17.01 6.55
CA GLU A 342 14.51 -17.91 7.63
C GLU A 342 13.26 -17.37 8.33
N LEU A 343 12.16 -18.11 8.24
CA LEU A 343 10.84 -17.64 8.65
C LEU A 343 10.23 -18.57 9.71
N PRO A 344 9.46 -18.06 10.68
CA PRO A 344 8.68 -18.89 11.58
C PRO A 344 7.73 -19.81 10.81
N GLN A 345 7.50 -21.04 11.30
CA GLN A 345 6.48 -21.92 10.72
C GLN A 345 5.10 -21.24 10.72
N GLY A 346 4.43 -21.28 9.56
CA GLY A 346 3.11 -20.64 9.37
C GLY A 346 3.14 -19.14 9.09
N PHE A 347 4.33 -18.56 8.88
CA PHE A 347 4.46 -17.18 8.42
C PHE A 347 3.76 -16.97 7.08
N ARG A 348 2.93 -15.93 6.99
CA ARG A 348 2.17 -15.55 5.81
C ARG A 348 2.80 -14.29 5.20
N PRO A 349 3.57 -14.43 4.12
CA PRO A 349 4.19 -13.29 3.48
C PRO A 349 3.13 -12.43 2.76
N GLU A 350 3.25 -11.11 2.82
CA GLU A 350 2.34 -10.17 2.15
C GLU A 350 3.04 -9.45 0.99
N TYR A 351 4.28 -9.01 1.17
CA TYR A 351 5.06 -8.37 0.10
C TYR A 351 6.57 -8.48 0.33
N ILE A 352 7.32 -8.34 -0.76
CA ILE A 352 8.76 -8.06 -0.74
C ILE A 352 8.97 -6.58 -1.04
N GLU A 353 9.86 -5.94 -0.30
CA GLU A 353 10.28 -4.57 -0.56
C GLU A 353 11.76 -4.50 -0.90
N TYR A 354 12.09 -3.63 -1.85
CA TYR A 354 13.43 -3.34 -2.32
C TYR A 354 13.73 -1.84 -2.21
N LYS A 355 14.85 -1.49 -1.56
CA LYS A 355 15.39 -0.12 -1.42
C LYS A 355 14.33 0.91 -0.99
N LEU A 356 13.56 0.61 0.06
CA LEU A 356 12.57 1.52 0.68
C LEU A 356 11.56 2.18 -0.28
N GLY A 357 11.20 1.54 -1.40
CA GLY A 357 10.23 2.15 -2.31
C GLY A 357 9.61 1.23 -3.35
N ALA A 358 10.33 0.19 -3.78
CA ALA A 358 9.80 -0.78 -4.72
C ALA A 358 9.17 -1.94 -3.94
N ARG A 359 7.90 -2.25 -4.18
CA ARG A 359 7.19 -3.36 -3.56
C ARG A 359 6.65 -4.31 -4.61
N ALA A 360 6.74 -5.60 -4.32
CA ALA A 360 6.06 -6.65 -5.06
C ALA A 360 5.13 -7.40 -4.08
N GLU A 361 3.82 -7.32 -4.34
CA GLU A 361 2.81 -8.06 -3.58
C GLU A 361 3.01 -9.56 -3.79
N ILE A 362 2.96 -10.32 -2.69
CA ILE A 362 2.98 -11.77 -2.72
C ILE A 362 1.52 -12.21 -2.68
N PRO A 363 1.02 -12.88 -3.74
CA PRO A 363 -0.37 -13.32 -3.76
C PRO A 363 -0.66 -14.15 -2.52
N SER A 364 -1.72 -13.78 -1.79
CA SER A 364 -2.25 -14.53 -0.65
C SER A 364 -2.95 -15.79 -1.15
N GLY A 365 -2.25 -16.62 -1.91
CA GLY A 365 -2.67 -18.00 -2.11
C GLY A 365 -2.59 -18.68 -0.76
N ASP A 366 -3.65 -19.37 -0.34
CA ASP A 366 -3.54 -20.42 0.67
C ASP A 366 -2.48 -21.38 0.14
N ALA A 367 -1.24 -21.14 0.54
CA ALA A 367 -0.07 -21.90 0.18
C ALA A 367 -0.15 -23.24 0.91
N ASP A 368 -1.18 -24.03 0.61
CA ASP A 368 -1.20 -25.47 0.81
C ASP A 368 -0.21 -26.05 -0.22
N VAL A 369 1.07 -25.73 -0.01
CA VAL A 369 2.22 -26.25 -0.75
C VAL A 369 2.46 -27.66 -0.23
N THR A 370 1.53 -28.57 -0.52
CA THR A 370 1.74 -30.02 -0.45
C THR A 370 2.33 -30.56 -1.75
N GLY A 371 2.83 -29.70 -2.64
CA GLY A 371 3.64 -30.10 -3.78
C GLY A 371 4.99 -30.65 -3.29
N GLY A 372 5.06 -31.95 -3.06
CA GLY A 372 6.27 -32.64 -2.63
C GLY A 372 7.44 -32.46 -3.60
N PRO A 373 8.69 -32.64 -3.13
CA PRO A 373 9.87 -32.44 -3.94
C PRO A 373 10.00 -33.53 -5.01
N GLY A 374 9.92 -33.16 -6.28
CA GLY A 374 10.50 -33.95 -7.37
C GLY A 374 9.61 -34.15 -8.60
N GLN A 375 9.86 -33.34 -9.64
CA GLN A 375 10.37 -33.80 -10.93
C GLN A 375 10.46 -32.60 -11.86
N SER A 376 11.69 -32.18 -12.14
CA SER A 376 12.00 -31.31 -13.27
C SER A 376 11.60 -32.05 -14.55
N ALA A 377 10.46 -31.68 -15.14
CA ALA A 377 10.10 -32.10 -16.47
C ALA A 377 11.11 -31.51 -17.46
N GLY A 378 11.91 -32.39 -18.06
CA GLY A 378 12.82 -32.02 -19.15
C GLY A 378 12.02 -31.48 -20.32
N VAL A 379 12.21 -30.21 -20.63
CA VAL A 379 11.75 -29.62 -21.90
C VAL A 379 12.75 -30.02 -22.98
N SER A 380 12.36 -30.97 -23.83
CA SER A 380 13.05 -31.19 -25.11
C SER A 380 12.66 -30.07 -26.09
N PRO A 381 13.62 -29.49 -26.83
CA PRO A 381 13.33 -28.48 -27.82
C PRO A 381 12.73 -29.13 -29.07
N SER A 382 11.50 -28.75 -29.44
CA SER A 382 10.93 -29.09 -30.74
C SER A 382 11.31 -28.02 -31.75
N GLU A 383 11.93 -28.49 -32.83
CA GLU A 383 12.40 -27.75 -33.99
C GLU A 383 11.28 -26.98 -34.71
N ALA A 384 11.71 -25.88 -35.32
CA ALA A 384 10.99 -25.15 -36.34
C ALA A 384 10.85 -26.00 -37.62
N SER A 385 9.65 -26.04 -38.19
CA SER A 385 9.46 -26.27 -39.62
C SER A 385 8.14 -25.69 -40.09
N GLY A 386 8.24 -24.77 -41.05
CA GLY A 386 7.11 -24.16 -41.74
C GLY A 386 6.48 -25.09 -42.78
N GLY A 387 5.25 -24.77 -43.17
CA GLY A 387 4.59 -25.41 -44.30
C GLY A 387 3.14 -24.98 -44.45
N ASN A 388 2.90 -24.06 -45.38
CA ASN A 388 1.62 -23.82 -46.05
C ASN A 388 0.91 -25.14 -46.37
N SER A 389 -0.42 -25.21 -46.17
CA SER A 389 -1.37 -25.33 -47.30
C SER A 389 -2.84 -25.52 -46.87
N THR A 390 -3.67 -24.67 -47.51
CA THR A 390 -4.93 -25.04 -48.20
C THR A 390 -6.21 -25.25 -47.39
N ILE A 391 -7.08 -24.27 -47.61
CA ILE A 391 -8.54 -24.24 -47.47
C ILE A 391 -9.19 -25.51 -48.04
N THR A 392 -10.04 -26.17 -47.27
CA THR A 392 -11.20 -26.90 -47.81
C THR A 392 -12.39 -26.71 -46.88
N ALA A 393 -13.46 -26.17 -47.46
CA ALA A 393 -14.79 -26.17 -46.89
C ALA A 393 -15.37 -27.58 -47.02
N ASP A 394 -15.98 -28.10 -45.96
CA ASP A 394 -17.16 -28.94 -46.13
C ASP A 394 -18.12 -28.87 -44.93
N SER A 395 -19.35 -29.07 -45.33
CA SER A 395 -20.64 -28.86 -44.71
C SER A 395 -21.09 -30.06 -43.87
N GLY A 396 -21.81 -29.79 -42.79
CA GLY A 396 -22.66 -30.75 -42.07
C GLY A 396 -22.98 -30.18 -40.68
N GLY A 397 -24.18 -29.73 -40.36
CA GLY A 397 -25.47 -30.38 -40.60
C GLY A 397 -25.86 -31.17 -39.34
N GLY A 398 -26.19 -30.48 -38.24
CA GLY A 398 -26.52 -31.12 -36.96
C GLY A 398 -27.51 -30.29 -36.15
N THR A 399 -28.79 -30.61 -36.30
CA THR A 399 -29.93 -30.09 -35.54
C THR A 399 -29.95 -30.65 -34.11
N GLY A 400 -29.97 -29.78 -33.10
CA GLY A 400 -30.22 -30.15 -31.70
C GLY A 400 -30.75 -28.95 -30.90
N ARG A 401 -32.02 -29.03 -30.50
CA ARG A 401 -32.76 -28.03 -29.70
C ARG A 401 -32.34 -28.03 -28.22
N PRO A 402 -32.66 -26.97 -27.45
CA PRO A 402 -31.99 -26.63 -26.21
C PRO A 402 -32.65 -27.27 -24.98
N GLY A 403 -31.80 -27.73 -24.04
CA GLY A 403 -32.19 -28.06 -22.68
C GLY A 403 -31.89 -26.89 -21.76
N SER A 404 -32.95 -26.29 -21.21
CA SER A 404 -32.89 -25.33 -20.11
C SER A 404 -32.67 -26.04 -18.78
N SER A 405 -31.63 -25.67 -18.03
CA SER A 405 -31.63 -25.83 -16.58
C SER A 405 -30.76 -24.75 -15.94
N THR A 406 -31.46 -23.76 -15.41
CA THR A 406 -31.00 -22.72 -14.48
C THR A 406 -30.56 -23.39 -13.18
N GLY A 407 -29.27 -23.26 -12.85
CA GLY A 407 -28.70 -23.61 -11.56
C GLY A 407 -27.59 -22.62 -11.27
N VAL A 408 -27.95 -21.45 -10.73
CA VAL A 408 -26.99 -20.46 -10.24
C VAL A 408 -26.50 -20.97 -8.88
N THR A 409 -25.37 -21.67 -8.88
CA THR A 409 -24.57 -21.88 -7.68
C THR A 409 -23.75 -20.63 -7.42
N SER A 410 -23.95 -20.02 -6.26
CA SER A 410 -23.15 -18.92 -5.74
C SER A 410 -21.73 -19.40 -5.45
N GLU A 411 -20.81 -19.20 -6.39
CA GLU A 411 -19.37 -19.26 -6.14
C GLU A 411 -18.93 -17.92 -5.52
N ASP A 412 -18.57 -17.96 -4.25
CA ASP A 412 -17.81 -16.90 -3.57
C ASP A 412 -16.41 -16.83 -4.21
N ALA A 413 -16.30 -16.06 -5.29
CA ALA A 413 -15.01 -15.67 -5.84
C ALA A 413 -14.38 -14.64 -4.90
N THR A 414 -13.39 -15.07 -4.11
CA THR A 414 -12.47 -14.18 -3.40
C THR A 414 -11.72 -13.32 -4.41
N VAL A 415 -12.11 -12.06 -4.51
CA VAL A 415 -11.51 -11.06 -5.38
C VAL A 415 -10.12 -10.67 -4.84
N PRO A 416 -9.05 -10.69 -5.66
CA PRO A 416 -7.75 -10.15 -5.26
C PRO A 416 -7.87 -8.64 -5.05
N SER A 417 -7.58 -8.17 -3.84
CA SER A 417 -7.50 -6.76 -3.51
C SER A 417 -6.19 -6.19 -4.06
N VAL A 418 -6.27 -5.45 -5.16
CA VAL A 418 -5.13 -4.64 -5.62
C VAL A 418 -5.01 -3.44 -4.67
N ASP A 419 -3.98 -3.45 -3.83
CA ASP A 419 -3.79 -2.53 -2.72
C ASP A 419 -3.24 -1.18 -3.22
N ARG A 420 -4.14 -0.32 -3.72
CA ARG A 420 -3.76 0.99 -4.28
C ARG A 420 -3.73 2.05 -3.18
N GLY A 421 -2.54 2.60 -2.95
CA GLY A 421 -2.15 3.54 -1.88
C GLY A 421 -3.19 4.56 -1.40
N GLY A 422 -3.28 4.64 -0.07
CA GLY A 422 -4.25 5.39 0.73
C GLY A 422 -4.34 6.88 0.44
N ARG A 423 -5.41 7.26 -0.26
CA ARG A 423 -5.96 8.62 -0.25
C ARG A 423 -7.43 8.52 0.10
N VAL A 424 -7.96 9.51 0.83
CA VAL A 424 -9.39 9.61 1.18
C VAL A 424 -10.20 9.74 -0.12
N ARG A 425 -10.55 8.61 -0.73
CA ARG A 425 -11.54 8.48 -1.79
C ARG A 425 -12.88 8.39 -1.09
N GLY A 426 -13.90 9.11 -1.58
CA GLY A 426 -15.26 8.94 -1.05
C GLY A 426 -15.87 7.61 -1.51
N VAL A 427 -15.49 7.14 -2.69
CA VAL A 427 -16.10 5.98 -3.35
C VAL A 427 -15.02 5.25 -4.17
N THR A 428 -15.06 3.92 -4.21
CA THR A 428 -14.22 3.12 -5.13
C THR A 428 -15.05 2.02 -5.80
N THR A 429 -14.64 1.59 -6.99
CA THR A 429 -15.34 0.56 -7.77
C THR A 429 -15.24 -0.84 -7.14
N ARG A 430 -16.29 -1.64 -7.29
CA ARG A 430 -16.27 -3.07 -6.97
C ARG A 430 -16.03 -3.87 -8.25
N VAL A 431 -14.90 -4.58 -8.27
CA VAL A 431 -14.48 -5.46 -9.37
C VAL A 431 -15.55 -6.52 -9.66
N GLY A 432 -15.84 -6.76 -10.95
CA GLY A 432 -16.67 -7.86 -11.43
C GLY A 432 -18.18 -7.71 -11.26
N ARG A 433 -18.68 -6.59 -10.74
CA ARG A 433 -20.12 -6.32 -10.56
C ARG A 433 -20.67 -5.16 -11.38
N SER A 434 -19.83 -4.53 -12.19
CA SER A 434 -20.21 -3.42 -13.06
C SER A 434 -20.52 -3.93 -14.47
N GLY A 435 -21.44 -3.29 -15.18
CA GLY A 435 -21.81 -3.73 -16.52
C GLY A 435 -22.77 -2.80 -17.24
N PHE A 436 -23.03 -3.09 -18.52
CA PHE A 436 -23.99 -2.35 -19.34
C PHE A 436 -25.34 -3.04 -19.32
N THR A 437 -26.36 -2.37 -18.80
CA THR A 437 -27.74 -2.87 -18.83
C THR A 437 -28.73 -1.72 -18.59
N ASP A 438 -29.83 -1.76 -19.32
CA ASP A 438 -31.01 -0.90 -19.12
C ASP A 438 -31.95 -1.43 -18.02
N GLY A 439 -31.75 -2.67 -17.57
CA GLY A 439 -32.54 -3.29 -16.51
C GLY A 439 -32.18 -2.76 -15.12
N MET A 440 -33.17 -2.61 -14.25
CA MET A 440 -32.94 -2.32 -12.84
C MET A 440 -32.39 -3.56 -12.13
N PRO A 441 -31.52 -3.40 -11.11
CA PRO A 441 -31.06 -4.51 -10.28
C PRO A 441 -32.20 -5.26 -9.56
N VAL A 442 -33.30 -4.55 -9.27
CA VAL A 442 -34.50 -5.07 -8.62
C VAL A 442 -35.74 -4.45 -9.27
N THR A 443 -36.72 -5.27 -9.64
CA THR A 443 -38.03 -4.81 -10.12
C THR A 443 -38.83 -4.22 -8.96
N LEU A 444 -39.26 -2.96 -9.10
CA LEU A 444 -40.05 -2.26 -8.09
C LEU A 444 -41.54 -2.39 -8.40
N LYS A 445 -42.30 -3.07 -7.54
CA LYS A 445 -43.76 -3.25 -7.61
C LYS A 445 -44.52 -2.31 -6.68
N LYS A 446 -43.85 -1.75 -5.67
CA LYS A 446 -44.42 -0.74 -4.78
C LYS A 446 -43.36 0.32 -4.47
N TYR A 447 -43.63 1.55 -4.87
CA TYR A 447 -42.69 2.65 -4.72
C TYR A 447 -43.44 3.97 -4.56
N SER A 448 -42.78 4.92 -3.92
CA SER A 448 -43.17 6.33 -3.86
C SER A 448 -42.37 7.11 -4.89
N THR A 449 -43.05 7.97 -5.65
CA THR A 449 -42.40 8.86 -6.60
C THR A 449 -42.11 10.21 -5.93
N LEU A 450 -40.93 10.76 -6.20
CA LEU A 450 -40.48 12.07 -5.77
C LEU A 450 -40.09 12.88 -7.02
N LYS A 451 -40.23 14.21 -6.97
CA LYS A 451 -39.78 15.21 -7.98
C LYS A 451 -39.72 14.75 -9.45
N ASP A 452 -40.62 15.27 -10.29
CA ASP A 452 -40.53 15.17 -11.75
C ASP A 452 -40.41 13.74 -12.29
N THR A 453 -40.97 12.77 -11.57
CA THR A 453 -40.94 11.37 -11.97
C THR A 453 -41.89 11.09 -13.13
N GLN A 454 -41.33 10.56 -14.22
CA GLN A 454 -42.03 10.12 -15.42
C GLN A 454 -41.76 8.63 -15.62
N ILE A 455 -42.83 7.84 -15.54
CA ILE A 455 -42.81 6.39 -15.70
C ILE A 455 -43.81 6.03 -16.79
N ARG A 456 -43.38 5.22 -17.76
CA ARG A 456 -44.21 4.76 -18.86
C ARG A 456 -44.18 3.24 -18.96
N GLY A 457 -45.23 2.59 -18.48
CA GLY A 457 -45.25 1.14 -18.35
C GLY A 457 -44.23 0.67 -17.32
N GLU A 458 -43.30 -0.19 -17.73
CA GLU A 458 -42.24 -0.73 -16.86
C GLU A 458 -40.93 0.07 -16.89
N VAL A 459 -40.94 1.23 -17.57
CA VAL A 459 -39.76 2.02 -17.88
C VAL A 459 -39.75 3.34 -17.10
N VAL A 460 -38.65 3.62 -16.39
CA VAL A 460 -38.37 4.95 -15.80
C VAL A 460 -37.77 5.84 -16.87
N GLU A 461 -38.49 6.88 -17.29
CA GLU A 461 -37.96 7.86 -18.23
C GLU A 461 -37.04 8.85 -17.52
N GLN A 462 -37.49 9.36 -16.37
CA GLN A 462 -36.70 10.17 -15.45
C GLN A 462 -37.39 10.23 -14.09
N GLY A 463 -36.66 10.54 -13.02
CA GLY A 463 -37.25 10.81 -11.72
C GLY A 463 -36.49 10.25 -10.54
N HIS A 464 -37.21 10.17 -9.43
CA HIS A 464 -36.72 9.73 -8.15
C HIS A 464 -37.72 8.79 -7.49
N LEU A 465 -37.34 7.53 -7.30
CA LEU A 465 -38.17 6.50 -6.70
C LEU A 465 -37.62 6.09 -5.33
N VAL A 466 -38.51 5.86 -4.37
CA VAL A 466 -38.19 5.24 -3.08
C VAL A 466 -39.07 4.01 -2.92
N ALA A 467 -38.46 2.87 -2.63
CA ALA A 467 -39.13 1.60 -2.40
C ALA A 467 -38.61 0.96 -1.11
N TYR A 468 -39.44 0.13 -0.50
CA TYR A 468 -39.07 -0.68 0.67
C TYR A 468 -39.08 -2.15 0.26
N ALA A 469 -38.01 -2.88 0.54
CA ALA A 469 -37.84 -4.25 0.05
C ALA A 469 -38.94 -5.19 0.56
N ASP A 470 -39.36 -5.01 1.81
CA ASP A 470 -40.40 -5.79 2.50
C ASP A 470 -41.82 -5.58 1.93
N GLU A 471 -42.07 -4.52 1.16
CA GLU A 471 -43.38 -4.24 0.57
C GLU A 471 -43.51 -4.66 -0.91
N GLN A 472 -42.45 -5.17 -1.53
CA GLN A 472 -42.46 -5.45 -2.98
C GLN A 472 -43.40 -6.60 -3.37
N GLU A 473 -43.65 -7.56 -2.48
CA GLU A 473 -44.55 -8.68 -2.75
C GLU A 473 -46.04 -8.26 -2.83
N GLN A 474 -46.40 -7.20 -2.12
CA GLN A 474 -47.78 -6.72 -1.98
C GLN A 474 -48.09 -5.53 -2.91
N GLY A 475 -47.17 -5.20 -3.82
CA GLY A 475 -47.26 -4.02 -4.66
C GLY A 475 -48.39 -4.09 -5.70
N GLY A 476 -49.25 -3.07 -5.71
CA GLY A 476 -50.29 -2.88 -6.71
C GLY A 476 -49.92 -1.87 -7.82
N SER A 477 -48.72 -1.29 -7.78
CA SER A 477 -48.24 -0.41 -8.84
C SER A 477 -47.83 -1.22 -10.07
N ALA A 478 -47.84 -0.59 -11.25
CA ALA A 478 -47.20 -1.19 -12.42
C ALA A 478 -45.72 -1.48 -12.10
N PRO A 479 -45.21 -2.69 -12.39
CA PRO A 479 -43.84 -3.04 -12.09
C PRO A 479 -42.89 -2.18 -12.91
N VAL A 480 -41.85 -1.66 -12.28
CA VAL A 480 -40.79 -0.88 -12.94
C VAL A 480 -39.52 -1.70 -12.92
N SER A 481 -38.99 -2.02 -14.11
CA SER A 481 -37.87 -2.94 -14.29
C SER A 481 -36.78 -2.39 -15.21
N TYR A 482 -37.02 -1.29 -15.92
CA TYR A 482 -36.10 -0.76 -16.93
C TYR A 482 -35.94 0.75 -16.86
N PHE A 483 -34.81 1.25 -17.35
CA PHE A 483 -34.55 2.67 -17.58
C PHE A 483 -34.76 3.01 -19.06
N LYS A 484 -35.30 4.20 -19.37
CA LYS A 484 -35.32 4.69 -20.74
C LYS A 484 -33.91 5.16 -21.10
N VAL A 485 -33.22 4.38 -21.91
CA VAL A 485 -31.92 4.76 -22.47
C VAL A 485 -32.14 5.38 -23.86
N PRO A 486 -31.49 6.51 -24.19
CA PRO A 486 -31.46 7.03 -25.56
C PRO A 486 -30.87 5.99 -26.53
N ASP A 487 -31.39 5.93 -27.75
CA ASP A 487 -31.04 4.85 -28.70
C ASP A 487 -29.54 4.89 -29.09
N GLU A 488 -28.95 6.09 -29.05
CA GLU A 488 -27.54 6.39 -29.30
C GLU A 488 -26.62 6.22 -28.09
N MET A 489 -27.14 5.74 -26.96
CA MET A 489 -26.41 5.55 -25.71
C MET A 489 -26.60 4.13 -25.15
N ARG A 490 -25.74 3.77 -24.21
CA ARG A 490 -25.85 2.59 -23.36
C ARG A 490 -25.72 3.02 -21.89
N LEU A 491 -26.47 2.36 -21.02
CA LEU A 491 -26.44 2.65 -19.59
C LEU A 491 -25.38 1.79 -18.92
N LEU A 492 -24.29 2.40 -18.48
CA LEU A 492 -23.31 1.78 -17.59
C LEU A 492 -23.84 1.83 -16.15
N GLN A 493 -23.91 0.68 -15.51
CA GLN A 493 -24.15 0.52 -14.08
C GLN A 493 -22.84 0.19 -13.40
N LEU A 494 -22.21 1.20 -12.78
CA LEU A 494 -20.94 1.05 -12.09
C LEU A 494 -21.18 0.78 -10.61
N ASN A 495 -20.91 -0.44 -10.16
CA ASN A 495 -21.04 -0.83 -8.76
C ASN A 495 -19.88 -0.26 -7.96
N VAL A 496 -20.20 0.47 -6.90
CA VAL A 496 -19.21 1.15 -6.08
C VAL A 496 -19.44 0.91 -4.60
N MET A 497 -18.37 0.99 -3.82
CA MET A 497 -18.42 0.98 -2.37
C MET A 497 -18.12 2.38 -1.82
N ASN A 498 -18.90 2.79 -0.81
CA ASN A 498 -18.66 4.04 -0.11
C ASN A 498 -17.51 3.84 0.90
N LEU A 499 -16.44 4.60 0.73
CA LEU A 499 -15.30 4.57 1.63
C LEU A 499 -15.51 5.64 2.69
N LYS A 500 -15.78 5.21 3.94
CA LYS A 500 -15.91 6.12 5.08
C LYS A 500 -14.53 6.40 5.67
N ALA A 501 -14.19 7.68 5.78
CA ALA A 501 -12.99 8.08 6.49
C ALA A 501 -13.12 7.77 8.00
N GLY A 502 -12.10 7.16 8.58
CA GLY A 502 -12.07 6.81 10.00
C GLY A 502 -11.95 8.03 10.93
N SER A 503 -11.10 8.99 10.60
CA SER A 503 -10.88 10.18 11.43
C SER A 503 -11.98 11.21 11.34
N LEU A 504 -12.09 12.02 12.41
CA LEU A 504 -12.89 13.25 12.43
C LEU A 504 -12.48 14.23 11.31
N PHE A 505 -11.17 14.40 11.06
CA PHE A 505 -10.67 15.25 9.99
C PHE A 505 -11.01 14.67 8.61
N GLY A 506 -10.77 13.37 8.41
CA GLY A 506 -11.15 12.69 7.18
C GLY A 506 -12.65 12.77 6.89
N LYS A 507 -13.51 12.66 7.92
CA LYS A 507 -14.96 12.86 7.81
C LYS A 507 -15.32 14.29 7.39
N ALA A 508 -14.64 15.30 7.94
CA ALA A 508 -14.86 16.70 7.54
C ALA A 508 -14.44 16.95 6.09
N MET A 509 -13.31 16.39 5.66
CA MET A 509 -12.85 16.46 4.27
C MET A 509 -13.78 15.68 3.32
N GLN A 510 -14.24 14.51 3.73
CA GLN A 510 -15.22 13.70 2.99
C GLN A 510 -16.52 14.48 2.79
N GLN A 511 -17.01 15.16 3.82
CA GLN A 511 -18.21 16.00 3.72
C GLN A 511 -18.06 17.13 2.68
N ALA A 512 -16.87 17.75 2.59
CA ALA A 512 -16.58 18.75 1.58
C ALA A 512 -16.54 18.16 0.15
N VAL A 513 -16.01 16.94 -0.01
CA VAL A 513 -15.97 16.23 -1.31
C VAL A 513 -17.36 15.76 -1.73
N VAL A 514 -18.14 15.18 -0.82
CA VAL A 514 -19.50 14.65 -1.08
C VAL A 514 -20.49 15.75 -1.47
N THR A 515 -20.25 16.98 -1.05
CA THR A 515 -21.08 18.14 -1.42
C THR A 515 -20.94 18.50 -2.91
N VAL A 516 -19.84 18.09 -3.56
CA VAL A 516 -19.58 18.32 -4.99
C VAL A 516 -19.54 16.96 -5.71
N GLN A 517 -20.72 16.37 -5.96
CA GLN A 517 -20.85 15.05 -6.61
C GLN A 517 -20.49 15.11 -8.10
N ASN A 518 -19.19 15.18 -8.41
CA ASN A 518 -18.67 15.16 -9.77
C ASN A 518 -18.07 13.79 -10.09
N TYR A 519 -18.92 12.76 -10.14
CA TYR A 519 -18.51 11.44 -10.59
C TYR A 519 -18.44 11.39 -12.11
N THR A 520 -17.33 10.90 -12.65
CA THR A 520 -17.14 10.74 -14.10
C THR A 520 -16.47 9.42 -14.41
N VAL A 521 -16.83 8.80 -15.52
CA VAL A 521 -16.04 7.72 -16.14
C VAL A 521 -15.38 8.24 -17.42
N MET A 522 -14.24 7.67 -17.80
CA MET A 522 -13.54 8.01 -19.04
C MET A 522 -13.35 6.75 -19.88
N ASP A 523 -13.57 6.88 -21.18
CA ASP A 523 -13.33 5.79 -22.13
C ASP A 523 -11.88 5.75 -22.64
N ASP A 524 -11.58 4.71 -23.42
CA ASP A 524 -10.32 4.46 -24.10
C ASP A 524 -9.94 5.54 -25.12
N LYS A 525 -10.89 6.40 -25.52
CA LYS A 525 -10.68 7.56 -26.39
C LYS A 525 -10.47 8.86 -25.61
N GLY A 526 -10.55 8.81 -24.28
CA GLY A 526 -10.42 9.97 -23.40
C GLY A 526 -11.68 10.82 -23.27
N GLU A 527 -12.83 10.36 -23.79
CA GLU A 527 -14.11 11.03 -23.62
C GLU A 527 -14.66 10.77 -22.21
N ARG A 528 -15.19 11.81 -21.57
CA ARG A 528 -15.68 11.76 -20.19
C ARG A 528 -17.19 11.76 -20.15
N TYR A 529 -17.75 10.80 -19.42
CA TYR A 529 -19.18 10.66 -19.21
C TYR A 529 -19.52 11.04 -17.77
N GLN A 530 -20.51 11.91 -17.62
CA GLN A 530 -20.98 12.43 -16.33
C GLN A 530 -22.06 11.52 -15.75
N LEU A 531 -22.19 11.52 -14.42
CA LEU A 531 -23.23 10.80 -13.71
C LEU A 531 -24.63 11.25 -14.19
N CYS A 532 -25.47 10.31 -14.62
CA CYS A 532 -26.87 10.57 -14.99
C CYS A 532 -27.87 10.09 -13.92
N GLY A 533 -27.43 9.27 -12.98
CA GLY A 533 -28.28 8.72 -11.94
C GLY A 533 -27.51 7.86 -10.95
N LYS A 534 -28.22 7.36 -9.94
CA LYS A 534 -27.66 6.45 -8.94
C LYS A 534 -28.76 5.63 -8.28
N ILE A 535 -28.39 4.43 -7.85
CA ILE A 535 -29.26 3.49 -7.13
C ILE A 535 -28.55 3.16 -5.82
N ALA A 536 -29.28 3.20 -4.71
CA ALA A 536 -28.80 2.70 -3.44
C ALA A 536 -29.80 1.72 -2.83
N ALA A 537 -29.31 0.66 -2.23
CA ALA A 537 -30.07 -0.19 -1.31
C ALA A 537 -29.33 -0.19 0.02
N ALA A 538 -30.02 0.20 1.10
CA ALA A 538 -29.44 0.29 2.44
C ALA A 538 -30.48 0.08 3.54
N ILE A 539 -30.03 -0.38 4.72
CA ILE A 539 -30.89 -0.45 5.91
C ILE A 539 -31.04 0.94 6.54
N VAL A 540 -32.25 1.50 6.50
CA VAL A 540 -32.59 2.79 7.11
C VAL A 540 -33.53 2.55 8.30
N GLY A 541 -32.99 2.65 9.51
CA GLY A 541 -33.68 2.18 10.71
C GLY A 541 -33.72 0.66 10.73
N ASP A 542 -34.91 0.07 10.74
CA ASP A 542 -35.10 -1.40 10.76
C ASP A 542 -35.61 -1.95 9.40
N ARG A 543 -35.52 -1.16 8.33
CA ARG A 543 -36.08 -1.51 7.02
C ARG A 543 -35.06 -1.32 5.91
N GLU A 544 -35.04 -2.25 4.98
CA GLU A 544 -34.26 -2.14 3.76
C GLU A 544 -34.98 -1.22 2.77
N VAL A 545 -34.31 -0.13 2.41
CA VAL A 545 -34.81 0.91 1.50
C VAL A 545 -34.01 0.87 0.23
N ILE A 546 -34.70 0.91 -0.92
CA ILE A 546 -34.14 1.04 -2.25
C ILE A 546 -34.50 2.43 -2.77
N GLU A 547 -33.51 3.24 -3.10
CA GLU A 547 -33.70 4.60 -3.62
C GLU A 547 -33.01 4.75 -4.98
N VAL A 548 -33.76 5.21 -5.99
CA VAL A 548 -33.35 5.28 -7.39
C VAL A 548 -33.50 6.71 -7.88
N GLN A 549 -32.43 7.29 -8.42
CA GLN A 549 -32.43 8.59 -9.08
C GLN A 549 -31.93 8.42 -10.51
N TYR A 550 -32.69 8.91 -11.49
CA TYR A 550 -32.31 8.83 -12.90
C TYR A 550 -32.76 10.10 -13.64
N PHE A 551 -31.81 10.90 -14.11
CA PHE A 551 -32.02 12.21 -14.73
C PHE A 551 -31.20 12.33 -16.02
N PRO A 552 -31.54 11.58 -17.08
CA PRO A 552 -30.76 11.53 -18.32
C PRO A 552 -30.66 12.88 -19.04
N GLU A 553 -31.66 13.76 -18.89
CA GLU A 553 -31.66 15.10 -19.49
C GLU A 553 -30.77 16.13 -18.76
N GLN A 554 -30.33 15.81 -17.53
CA GLN A 554 -29.54 16.71 -16.70
C GLN A 554 -28.04 16.40 -16.70
N VAL A 555 -27.61 15.46 -17.55
CA VAL A 555 -26.21 15.04 -17.67
C VAL A 555 -25.32 16.25 -17.99
N GLY A 556 -24.28 16.47 -17.18
CA GLY A 556 -23.35 17.59 -17.32
C GLY A 556 -23.78 18.88 -16.61
N SER A 557 -24.97 18.94 -16.02
CA SER A 557 -25.33 20.03 -15.10
C SER A 557 -24.70 19.82 -13.72
N ILE A 558 -24.09 20.86 -13.16
CA ILE A 558 -23.54 20.82 -11.79
C ILE A 558 -24.71 20.58 -10.83
N GLY A 559 -24.72 19.43 -10.17
CA GLY A 559 -25.79 19.05 -9.23
C GLY A 559 -27.01 18.37 -9.87
N GLY A 560 -26.91 17.88 -11.12
CA GLY A 560 -28.02 17.18 -11.79
C GLY A 560 -28.52 15.92 -11.05
N VAL A 561 -27.67 15.28 -10.24
CA VAL A 561 -28.06 14.20 -9.34
C VAL A 561 -27.91 14.69 -7.89
N GLY A 562 -29.02 14.98 -7.23
CA GLY A 562 -29.04 15.48 -5.86
C GLY A 562 -28.67 14.41 -4.80
N PRO A 563 -28.60 14.77 -3.50
CA PRO A 563 -28.49 13.77 -2.45
C PRO A 563 -29.74 12.87 -2.40
N PHE A 564 -29.59 11.67 -1.87
CA PHE A 564 -30.72 10.81 -1.53
C PHE A 564 -31.60 11.48 -0.45
N SER A 565 -32.91 11.36 -0.64
CA SER A 565 -33.95 11.89 0.24
C SER A 565 -34.13 11.05 1.50
N VAL A 566 -34.09 9.71 1.40
CA VAL A 566 -34.31 8.80 2.52
C VAL A 566 -33.00 8.22 3.01
N ILE A 567 -32.24 7.56 2.13
CA ILE A 567 -30.95 6.95 2.46
C ILE A 567 -29.93 8.06 2.74
N LYS A 568 -29.39 8.13 3.96
CA LYS A 568 -28.33 9.07 4.31
C LYS A 568 -26.97 8.40 4.15
N GLU A 569 -25.92 9.21 4.06
CA GLU A 569 -24.54 8.71 3.93
C GLU A 569 -24.14 7.78 5.09
N ARG A 570 -24.68 8.02 6.29
CA ARG A 570 -24.46 7.14 7.44
C ARG A 570 -25.04 5.74 7.25
N ASP A 571 -26.08 5.60 6.42
CA ASP A 571 -26.78 4.34 6.17
C ASP A 571 -26.05 3.50 5.09
N LEU A 572 -25.26 4.13 4.21
CA LEU A 572 -24.42 3.46 3.20
C LEU A 572 -23.16 2.84 3.84
N ASN A 573 -23.28 1.66 4.44
CA ASN A 573 -22.16 0.89 5.01
C ASN A 573 -21.41 0.05 3.95
N LYS A 574 -20.32 -0.62 4.35
CA LYS A 574 -19.42 -1.36 3.45
C LYS A 574 -20.11 -2.45 2.63
N ASP A 575 -21.20 -3.03 3.15
CA ASP A 575 -21.91 -4.15 2.53
C ASP A 575 -23.10 -3.69 1.68
N GLU A 576 -23.44 -2.41 1.74
CA GLU A 576 -24.59 -1.86 1.03
C GLU A 576 -24.32 -1.72 -0.46
N THR A 577 -25.39 -1.64 -1.24
CA THR A 577 -25.31 -1.51 -2.69
C THR A 577 -25.41 -0.03 -3.07
N LEU A 578 -24.38 0.49 -3.71
CA LEU A 578 -24.40 1.80 -4.38
C LEU A 578 -23.99 1.59 -5.84
N ILE A 579 -24.87 1.93 -6.77
CA ILE A 579 -24.64 1.82 -8.21
C ILE A 579 -24.74 3.22 -8.81
N LEU A 580 -23.70 3.63 -9.51
CA LEU A 580 -23.66 4.88 -10.25
C LEU A 580 -24.05 4.62 -11.71
N LEU A 581 -24.91 5.48 -12.26
CA LEU A 581 -25.43 5.33 -13.62
C LEU A 581 -24.76 6.36 -14.54
N PHE A 582 -24.26 5.89 -15.68
CA PHE A 582 -23.67 6.74 -16.73
C PHE A 582 -24.25 6.39 -18.09
N LEU A 583 -24.55 7.41 -18.91
CA LEU A 583 -24.88 7.21 -20.32
C LEU A 583 -23.59 7.29 -21.14
N VAL A 584 -23.27 6.21 -21.85
CA VAL A 584 -22.01 6.01 -22.57
C VAL A 584 -22.31 5.69 -24.03
N LYS A 585 -21.45 6.11 -24.96
CA LYS A 585 -21.62 5.78 -26.39
C LYS A 585 -21.47 4.26 -26.63
N PRO A 586 -22.13 3.69 -27.64
CA PRO A 586 -21.90 2.31 -28.08
C PRO A 586 -20.43 2.08 -28.52
N GLY A 587 -19.90 0.89 -28.24
CA GLY A 587 -18.61 0.43 -28.76
C GLY A 587 -17.33 1.03 -28.12
N VAL A 588 -17.44 1.77 -27.01
CA VAL A 588 -16.26 2.28 -26.28
C VAL A 588 -15.94 1.44 -25.06
N LYS A 589 -14.66 1.39 -24.67
CA LYS A 589 -14.22 0.68 -23.46
C LYS A 589 -14.00 1.69 -22.33
N ILE A 590 -14.64 1.48 -21.18
CA ILE A 590 -14.43 2.31 -20.00
C ILE A 590 -13.14 1.89 -19.31
N VAL A 591 -12.21 2.84 -19.14
CA VAL A 591 -10.86 2.58 -18.63
C VAL A 591 -10.58 3.25 -17.29
N GLU A 592 -11.39 4.22 -16.89
CA GLU A 592 -11.13 5.02 -15.70
C GLU A 592 -12.43 5.51 -15.04
N PHE A 593 -12.48 5.52 -13.71
CA PHE A 593 -13.54 6.14 -12.91
C PHE A 593 -12.97 7.16 -11.93
N SER A 594 -13.52 8.37 -11.86
CA SER A 594 -13.05 9.45 -11.00
C SER A 594 -14.17 10.08 -10.17
N THR A 595 -13.85 10.44 -8.92
CA THR A 595 -14.80 11.01 -7.93
C THR A 595 -14.70 12.54 -7.77
N GLY A 596 -14.18 13.26 -8.76
CA GLY A 596 -14.12 14.72 -8.76
C GLY A 596 -12.92 15.33 -8.00
N GLY A 597 -12.40 16.46 -8.52
CA GLY A 597 -11.29 17.22 -7.93
C GLY A 597 -9.90 16.75 -8.41
N GLN A 598 -9.45 17.28 -9.55
CA GLN A 598 -8.21 16.96 -10.27
C GLN A 598 -8.08 15.49 -10.74
N ALA A 599 -7.57 15.30 -11.96
CA ALA A 599 -7.45 14.01 -12.68
C ALA A 599 -6.59 12.94 -11.99
N ASN A 600 -6.07 13.19 -10.79
CA ASN A 600 -5.15 12.29 -10.08
C ASN A 600 -5.86 11.37 -9.07
N ARG A 601 -7.19 11.31 -9.09
CA ARG A 601 -8.03 10.48 -8.20
C ARG A 601 -8.96 9.64 -9.03
N ALA A 602 -8.38 8.65 -9.70
CA ALA A 602 -9.15 7.71 -10.50
C ALA A 602 -8.82 6.26 -10.17
N ASP A 603 -9.84 5.42 -10.29
CA ASP A 603 -9.75 3.98 -10.30
C ASP A 603 -9.48 3.55 -11.75
N ASP A 604 -8.40 2.81 -11.99
CA ASP A 604 -8.12 2.19 -13.29
C ASP A 604 -9.03 0.98 -13.46
N LEU A 605 -9.89 1.04 -14.49
CA LEU A 605 -10.88 0.03 -14.86
C LEU A 605 -10.50 -0.77 -16.10
N LYS A 606 -9.26 -0.66 -16.61
CA LYS A 606 -8.83 -1.38 -17.83
C LYS A 606 -9.01 -2.90 -17.74
N GLY A 607 -8.92 -3.45 -16.53
CA GLY A 607 -9.07 -4.89 -16.25
C GLY A 607 -10.53 -5.39 -16.16
N GLU A 608 -11.52 -4.50 -16.04
CA GLU A 608 -12.94 -4.88 -15.84
C GLU A 608 -13.67 -5.26 -17.13
N ASP A 609 -13.02 -5.10 -18.28
CA ASP A 609 -13.58 -5.32 -19.62
C ASP A 609 -14.97 -4.69 -19.86
N LEU A 610 -15.16 -3.47 -19.35
CA LEU A 610 -16.38 -2.69 -19.50
C LEU A 610 -16.48 -2.10 -20.91
N ILE A 611 -16.83 -2.95 -21.89
CA ILE A 611 -17.06 -2.56 -23.28
C ILE A 611 -18.56 -2.32 -23.50
N SER A 612 -18.90 -1.11 -23.93
CA SER A 612 -20.26 -0.72 -24.27
C SER A 612 -20.75 -1.48 -25.50
N PRO A 613 -21.90 -2.18 -25.45
CA PRO A 613 -22.40 -2.95 -26.59
C PRO A 613 -22.78 -2.04 -27.78
N GLU A 614 -22.52 -2.52 -29.00
CA GLU A 614 -22.84 -1.80 -30.27
C GLU A 614 -24.33 -1.51 -30.46
#